data_AF-A0A433P4H2-F1
#
_entry.id   AF-A0A433P4H2-F1
#
_cell.length_a   1.000
_cell.length_b   1.000
_cell.length_c   1.000
_cell.angle_alpha   90.00
_cell.angle_beta   90.00
_cell.angle_gamma   90.00
#
_symmetry.space_group_name_H-M   'P 1'
#
loop_
_entity.id
_entity.type
_entity.pdbx_description
1 polymer ?
#
loop_
_entity_poly.entity_id
_entity_poly.type
_entity_poly.pdbx_seq_one_letter_code
_entity_poly.pdbx_strand_id
1 'polypeptide(L)'
;MRSSKEDFKRADLLIILGTSLKVQPFASLVKHVRTGVPRLLINNEVAGMGGQLTNHNDLIWLGDCDAKVEQLCELLGWREELDALYAAGHAELRKQWSIKKSVGREAAVPEKDERAGEEDSKSVGDMEKLTEALAKTTLLAE
;
A
#
# COMPACT_ATOMS: atom_id res chain seq x y z
N MET A 1 13.53 14.15 20.73
CA MET A 1 13.61 13.55 19.38
C MET A 1 14.80 12.60 19.38
N ARG A 2 14.59 11.28 19.43
CA ARG A 2 15.71 10.31 19.38
C ARG A 2 16.39 10.44 18.02
N SER A 3 17.71 10.51 18.00
CA SER A 3 18.48 10.69 16.77
C SER A 3 18.42 9.39 15.98
N SER A 4 17.84 9.43 14.77
CA SER A 4 17.72 8.28 13.87
C SER A 4 19.05 7.54 13.69
N LYS A 5 20.17 8.26 13.71
CA LYS A 5 21.52 7.68 13.60
C LYS A 5 21.86 6.67 14.69
N GLU A 6 21.37 6.85 15.91
CA GLU A 6 21.65 5.91 17.01
C GLU A 6 20.78 4.65 16.90
N ASP A 7 19.55 4.79 16.41
CA ASP A 7 18.66 3.66 16.14
C ASP A 7 19.27 2.74 15.06
N PHE A 8 19.82 3.31 13.97
CA PHE A 8 20.47 2.53 12.92
C PHE A 8 21.72 1.77 13.37
N LYS A 9 22.46 2.26 14.37
CA LYS A 9 23.62 1.54 14.93
C LYS A 9 23.20 0.29 15.71
N ARG A 10 22.03 0.35 16.35
CA ARG A 10 21.50 -0.72 17.21
C ARG A 10 20.59 -1.69 16.46
N ALA A 11 20.17 -1.34 15.24
CA ALA A 11 19.34 -2.19 14.42
C ALA A 11 20.08 -3.47 14.00
N ASP A 12 19.36 -4.59 14.05
CA ASP A 12 19.81 -5.91 13.60
C ASP A 12 19.11 -6.36 12.31
N LEU A 13 18.08 -5.64 11.88
CA LEU A 13 17.36 -5.79 10.61
C LEU A 13 16.82 -4.43 10.18
N LEU A 14 16.86 -4.12 8.89
CA LEU A 14 16.19 -2.96 8.31
C LEU A 14 15.12 -3.41 7.32
N ILE A 15 13.87 -3.03 7.55
CA ILE A 15 12.76 -3.24 6.61
C ILE A 15 12.42 -1.92 5.93
N ILE A 16 12.39 -1.93 4.60
CA ILE A 16 12.12 -0.78 3.74
C ILE A 16 10.85 -1.11 2.96
N LEU A 17 9.78 -0.34 3.18
CA LEU A 17 8.46 -0.61 2.59
C LEU A 17 8.00 0.58 1.75
N GLY A 18 7.46 0.33 0.57
CA GLY A 18 6.66 1.31 -0.19
C GLY A 18 7.38 2.61 -0.56
N THR A 19 8.68 2.56 -0.86
CA THR A 19 9.47 3.76 -1.19
C THR A 19 10.43 3.52 -2.33
N SER A 20 10.59 4.52 -3.19
CA SER A 20 11.56 4.52 -4.30
C SER A 20 12.98 4.92 -3.87
N LEU A 21 13.14 5.44 -2.64
CA LEU A 21 14.41 5.97 -2.11
C LEU A 21 15.05 7.05 -3.02
N LYS A 22 14.24 7.92 -3.63
CA LYS A 22 14.72 9.03 -4.49
C LYS A 22 14.92 10.36 -3.75
N VAL A 23 14.25 10.56 -2.61
CA VAL A 23 14.22 11.85 -1.90
C VAL A 23 15.24 11.91 -0.76
N GLN A 24 16.11 12.91 -0.79
CA GLN A 24 17.07 13.20 0.28
C GLN A 24 16.46 14.13 1.35
N PRO A 25 16.88 14.02 2.62
CA PRO A 25 17.94 13.15 3.14
C PRO A 25 17.48 11.72 3.45
N PHE A 26 16.19 11.40 3.33
CA PHE A 26 15.63 10.11 3.76
C PHE A 26 16.26 8.91 3.06
N ALA A 27 16.48 9.00 1.75
CA ALA A 27 17.13 7.95 0.97
C ALA A 27 18.55 7.62 1.46
N SER A 28 19.23 8.50 2.19
CA SER A 28 20.53 8.21 2.79
C SER A 28 20.46 7.34 4.06
N LEU A 29 19.30 7.24 4.70
CA LEU A 29 19.15 6.52 5.97
C LEU A 29 19.49 5.04 5.85
N VAL A 30 19.17 4.42 4.71
CA VAL A 30 19.49 3.01 4.44
C VAL A 30 20.99 2.70 4.43
N LYS A 31 21.84 3.74 4.35
CA LYS A 31 23.32 3.63 4.41
C LYS A 31 23.87 3.72 5.84
N HIS A 32 23.05 4.07 6.82
CA HIS A 32 23.49 4.28 8.20
C HIS A 32 23.44 3.00 9.05
N VAL A 33 22.82 1.93 8.54
CA VAL A 33 22.82 0.63 9.20
C VAL A 33 24.21 -0.02 9.08
N ARG A 34 24.62 -0.79 10.10
CA ARG A 34 25.92 -1.45 10.13
C ARG A 34 26.11 -2.42 8.96
N THR A 35 27.34 -2.55 8.48
CA THR A 35 27.73 -3.57 7.50
C THR A 35 27.35 -4.96 8.01
N GLY A 36 26.77 -5.78 7.14
CA GLY A 36 26.36 -7.15 7.45
C GLY A 36 24.92 -7.28 7.95
N VAL A 37 24.31 -6.20 8.46
CA VAL A 37 22.90 -6.21 8.84
C VAL A 37 22.04 -6.44 7.59
N PRO A 38 21.15 -7.46 7.59
CA PRO A 38 20.28 -7.72 6.46
C PRO A 38 19.30 -6.56 6.25
N ARG A 39 19.01 -6.28 4.98
CA ARG A 39 18.04 -5.25 4.60
C ARG A 39 17.01 -5.86 3.68
N LEU A 40 15.73 -5.74 4.05
CA LEU A 40 14.61 -6.23 3.28
C LEU A 40 13.90 -5.06 2.61
N LEU A 41 13.89 -5.01 1.28
CA LEU A 41 13.03 -4.11 0.51
C LEU A 41 11.77 -4.85 0.10
N ILE A 42 10.60 -4.34 0.50
CA ILE A 42 9.31 -4.73 -0.07
C ILE A 42 8.76 -3.53 -0.82
N ASN A 43 8.63 -3.66 -2.14
CA ASN A 43 8.16 -2.57 -2.99
C ASN A 43 7.69 -3.10 -4.36
N ASN A 44 6.93 -2.30 -5.10
CA ASN A 44 6.51 -2.68 -6.45
C ASN A 44 7.67 -2.70 -7.47
N GLU A 45 8.72 -1.92 -7.22
CA GLU A 45 9.90 -1.82 -8.07
C GLU A 45 11.19 -1.82 -7.24
N VAL A 46 12.32 -2.11 -7.89
CA VAL A 46 13.63 -1.97 -7.24
C VAL A 46 13.85 -0.49 -6.88
N ALA A 47 14.22 -0.23 -5.63
CA ALA A 47 14.40 1.11 -5.10
C ALA A 47 15.87 1.47 -4.86
N GLY A 48 16.17 2.77 -4.87
CA GLY A 48 17.50 3.32 -4.62
C GLY A 48 18.29 3.62 -5.90
N MET A 49 18.99 4.76 -5.89
CA MET A 49 19.84 5.19 -7.00
C MET A 49 21.27 4.69 -6.79
N GLY A 50 21.90 4.11 -7.81
CA GLY A 50 23.34 3.82 -7.79
C GLY A 50 23.76 2.71 -6.81
N GLY A 51 22.99 1.62 -6.74
CA GLY A 51 23.41 0.41 -6.02
C GLY A 51 23.27 0.47 -4.49
N GLN A 52 22.38 1.31 -3.95
CA GLN A 52 22.18 1.43 -2.50
C GLN A 52 21.76 0.12 -1.82
N LEU A 53 21.15 -0.80 -2.55
CA LEU A 53 20.71 -2.13 -2.10
C LEU A 53 21.40 -3.23 -2.94
N THR A 54 22.73 -3.24 -2.95
CA THR A 54 23.54 -4.23 -3.69
C THR A 54 24.43 -5.08 -2.79
N ASN A 55 24.27 -4.97 -1.46
CA ASN A 55 25.00 -5.83 -0.55
C ASN A 55 24.49 -7.27 -0.71
N HIS A 56 25.36 -8.24 -0.50
CA HIS A 56 25.03 -9.67 -0.52
C HIS A 56 23.92 -10.07 0.47
N ASN A 57 23.68 -9.26 1.51
CA ASN A 57 22.64 -9.48 2.53
C ASN A 57 21.36 -8.68 2.28
N ASP A 58 21.26 -7.98 1.14
CA ASP A 58 20.03 -7.28 0.78
C ASP A 58 19.08 -8.25 0.09
N LEU A 59 17.84 -8.28 0.57
CA LEU A 59 16.77 -9.06 -0.03
C LEU A 59 15.73 -8.10 -0.62
N ILE A 60 15.41 -8.31 -1.90
CA ILE A 60 14.43 -7.51 -2.62
C ILE A 60 13.22 -8.39 -2.89
N TRP A 61 12.11 -8.04 -2.28
CA TRP A 61 10.83 -8.73 -2.42
C TRP A 61 9.84 -7.85 -3.17
N LEU A 62 9.69 -8.10 -4.47
CA LEU A 62 8.85 -7.26 -5.33
C LEU A 62 7.37 -7.63 -5.25
N GLY A 63 6.51 -6.62 -5.33
CA GLY A 63 5.06 -6.73 -5.40
C GLY A 63 4.33 -5.76 -4.47
N ASP A 64 3.02 -5.94 -4.38
CA ASP A 64 2.16 -5.18 -3.49
C ASP A 64 2.61 -5.32 -2.03
N CYS A 65 2.79 -4.19 -1.35
CA CYS A 65 3.38 -4.16 -0.01
C CYS A 65 2.48 -4.85 1.02
N ASP A 66 1.16 -4.66 0.93
CA ASP A 66 0.22 -5.24 1.89
C ASP A 66 0.21 -6.76 1.73
N ALA A 67 0.08 -7.27 0.50
CA ALA A 67 0.14 -8.70 0.24
C ALA A 67 1.45 -9.36 0.70
N LYS A 68 2.59 -8.67 0.58
CA LYS A 68 3.89 -9.18 1.05
C LYS A 68 4.05 -9.12 2.55
N VAL A 69 3.55 -8.08 3.21
CA VAL A 69 3.52 -8.00 4.69
C VAL A 69 2.62 -9.09 5.26
N GLU A 70 1.48 -9.35 4.63
CA GLU A 70 0.61 -10.47 4.98
C GLU A 70 1.33 -11.83 4.87
N GLN A 71 2.03 -12.09 3.77
CA GLN A 71 2.85 -13.29 3.60
C GLN A 71 3.98 -13.39 4.65
N LEU A 72 4.63 -12.27 4.95
CA LEU A 72 5.67 -12.21 5.99
C LEU A 72 5.08 -12.55 7.37
N CYS A 73 3.92 -12.01 7.71
CA CYS A 73 3.22 -12.33 8.95
C CYS A 73 2.79 -13.79 9.00
N GLU A 74 2.34 -14.39 7.90
CA GLU A 74 2.04 -15.82 7.85
C GLU A 74 3.29 -16.68 8.15
N LEU A 75 4.43 -16.35 7.53
CA LEU A 75 5.70 -17.05 7.77
C LEU A 75 6.19 -16.91 9.22
N LEU A 76 5.88 -15.80 9.89
CA LEU A 76 6.23 -15.54 11.29
C LEU A 76 5.19 -16.08 12.28
N GLY A 77 4.04 -16.60 11.80
CA GLY A 77 2.93 -17.04 12.65
C GLY A 77 2.13 -15.89 13.27
N TRP A 78 2.19 -14.69 12.69
CA TRP A 78 1.53 -13.47 13.16
C TRP A 78 0.26 -13.10 12.38
N ARG A 79 -0.24 -13.96 11.50
CA ARG A 79 -1.41 -13.66 10.64
C ARG A 79 -2.64 -13.28 11.47
N GLU A 80 -2.99 -14.11 12.46
CA GLU A 80 -4.17 -13.89 13.30
C GLU A 80 -4.06 -12.61 14.15
N GLU A 81 -2.86 -12.32 14.67
CA GLU A 81 -2.59 -11.09 15.43
C GLU A 81 -2.71 -9.85 14.54
N LEU A 82 -2.16 -9.89 13.32
CA LEU A 82 -2.31 -8.82 12.34
C LEU A 82 -3.78 -8.57 12.00
N ASP A 83 -4.55 -9.63 11.71
CA ASP A 83 -5.96 -9.52 11.34
C ASP A 83 -6.79 -8.92 12.49
N ALA A 84 -6.51 -9.33 13.73
CA ALA A 84 -7.16 -8.76 14.92
C ALA A 84 -6.85 -7.26 15.09
N LEU A 85 -5.59 -6.87 14.93
CA LEU A 85 -5.17 -5.47 14.98
C LEU A 85 -5.79 -4.64 13.87
N TYR A 86 -5.85 -5.18 12.64
CA TYR A 86 -6.49 -4.54 11.49
C TYR A 86 -7.98 -4.29 11.76
N ALA A 87 -8.71 -5.32 12.18
CA ALA A 87 -10.14 -5.21 12.47
C ALA A 87 -10.43 -4.18 13.57
N ALA A 88 -9.68 -4.22 14.67
CA ALA A 88 -9.82 -3.28 15.76
C ALA A 88 -9.52 -1.84 15.34
N GLY A 89 -8.42 -1.62 14.61
CA GLY A 89 -8.03 -0.31 14.08
C GLY A 89 -9.08 0.27 13.13
N HIS A 90 -9.60 -0.54 12.20
CA HIS A 90 -10.65 -0.09 11.28
C HIS A 90 -11.98 0.18 11.98
N ALA A 91 -12.36 -0.60 12.98
CA ALA A 91 -13.55 -0.33 13.77
C ALA A 91 -13.45 1.02 14.49
N GLU A 92 -12.29 1.33 15.07
CA GLU A 92 -12.05 2.60 15.75
C GLU A 92 -12.07 3.78 14.78
N LEU A 93 -11.39 3.66 13.62
CA LEU A 93 -11.42 4.69 12.58
C LEU A 93 -12.83 4.97 12.06
N ARG A 94 -13.66 3.92 11.86
CA ARG A 94 -15.06 4.07 11.44
C ARG A 94 -15.90 4.86 12.45
N LYS A 95 -15.69 4.63 13.76
CA LYS A 95 -16.36 5.39 14.82
C LYS A 95 -15.95 6.86 14.78
N GLN A 96 -14.64 7.13 14.73
CA GLN A 96 -14.11 8.50 14.71
C GLN A 96 -14.58 9.29 13.50
N TRP A 97 -14.63 8.67 12.32
CA TRP A 97 -15.11 9.32 11.10
C TRP A 97 -16.62 9.54 11.12
N SER A 98 -17.41 8.62 11.69
CA SER A 98 -18.86 8.80 11.86
C SER A 98 -19.16 9.98 12.81
N ILE A 99 -18.41 10.11 13.90
CA ILE A 99 -18.53 11.21 14.87
C ILE A 99 -18.14 12.55 14.23
N LYS A 100 -17.01 12.61 13.51
CA LYS A 100 -16.60 13.83 12.78
C LYS A 100 -17.61 14.25 11.72
N LYS A 101 -18.28 13.29 11.07
CA LYS A 101 -19.35 13.56 10.10
C LYS A 101 -20.61 14.14 10.76
N SER A 102 -20.93 13.71 11.98
CA SER A 102 -22.03 14.30 12.76
C SER A 102 -21.70 15.68 13.34
N VAL A 103 -20.44 15.94 13.73
CA VAL A 103 -20.01 17.24 14.29
C VAL A 103 -19.72 18.28 13.21
N GLY A 104 -19.30 17.88 12.01
CA GLY A 104 -19.05 18.77 10.87
C GLY A 104 -20.30 19.25 10.12
N ARG A 105 -21.51 18.86 10.56
CA ARG A 105 -22.77 19.17 9.86
C ARG A 105 -23.42 20.50 10.25
N GLU A 106 -22.87 21.24 11.22
CA GLU A 106 -23.34 22.61 11.57
C GLU A 106 -22.75 23.73 10.70
N ALA A 107 -21.88 23.43 9.72
CA ALA A 107 -21.28 24.45 8.84
C ALA A 107 -21.40 24.14 7.33
N ALA A 108 -22.46 23.47 6.88
CA ALA A 108 -22.75 23.33 5.45
C ALA A 108 -24.23 23.63 5.14
N VAL A 109 -24.42 24.74 4.44
CA VAL A 109 -25.64 25.22 3.76
C VAL A 109 -26.24 24.10 2.89
N PRO A 110 -27.58 23.97 2.78
CA PRO A 110 -28.20 22.85 2.07
C PRO A 110 -27.93 22.96 0.57
N GLU A 111 -27.10 22.07 0.05
CA GLU A 111 -27.06 21.78 -1.37
C GLU A 111 -28.22 20.82 -1.68
N LYS A 112 -29.05 21.22 -2.63
CA LYS A 112 -30.32 20.56 -2.97
C LYS A 112 -30.10 19.09 -3.31
N ASP A 113 -30.76 18.24 -2.53
CA ASP A 113 -31.00 16.85 -2.83
C ASP A 113 -32.14 16.77 -3.88
N GLU A 114 -31.76 16.61 -5.14
CA GLU A 114 -32.65 16.15 -6.21
C GLU A 114 -32.09 14.85 -6.80
N ARG A 115 -32.38 13.71 -6.16
CA ARG A 115 -33.21 12.64 -6.73
C ARG A 115 -33.08 11.36 -5.90
N ALA A 116 -34.15 11.04 -5.18
CA ALA A 116 -34.54 9.66 -5.01
C ALA A 116 -35.04 9.12 -6.36
N GLY A 117 -34.57 7.93 -6.75
CA GLY A 117 -35.07 7.17 -7.88
C GLY A 117 -34.19 5.96 -8.14
N GLU A 118 -34.75 4.77 -7.95
CA GLU A 118 -34.22 3.50 -8.43
C GLU A 118 -33.78 3.60 -9.90
N GLU A 119 -32.69 2.92 -10.27
CA GLU A 119 -32.68 1.94 -11.36
C GLU A 119 -31.29 1.28 -11.46
N ASP A 120 -31.30 0.00 -11.11
CA ASP A 120 -30.30 -1.02 -11.40
C ASP A 120 -30.21 -1.26 -12.93
N SER A 121 -29.12 -1.88 -13.40
CA SER A 121 -28.91 -2.42 -14.75
C SER A 121 -28.72 -1.44 -15.94
N LYS A 122 -27.52 -0.87 -16.12
CA LYS A 122 -27.11 -0.40 -17.47
C LYS A 122 -25.62 -0.39 -17.81
N SER A 123 -24.72 -0.68 -16.88
CA SER A 123 -23.27 -0.64 -17.14
C SER A 123 -22.63 -1.99 -17.50
N VAL A 124 -23.34 -3.11 -17.33
CA VAL A 124 -22.81 -4.46 -17.65
C VAL A 124 -22.90 -4.76 -19.16
N GLY A 125 -23.95 -4.31 -19.84
CA GLY A 125 -24.18 -4.61 -21.26
C GLY A 125 -23.19 -3.94 -22.24
N ASP A 126 -22.51 -2.89 -21.81
CA ASP A 126 -21.54 -2.18 -22.66
C ASP A 126 -20.17 -2.87 -22.68
N MET A 127 -19.83 -3.63 -21.63
CA MET A 127 -18.57 -4.40 -21.57
C MET A 127 -18.63 -5.66 -22.43
N GLU A 128 -19.79 -6.33 -22.47
CA GLU A 128 -20.00 -7.53 -23.31
C GLU A 128 -19.95 -7.22 -24.81
N LYS A 129 -20.52 -6.08 -25.23
CA LYS A 129 -20.47 -5.64 -26.63
C LYS A 129 -19.06 -5.31 -27.10
N LEU A 130 -18.21 -4.76 -26.22
CA LEU A 130 -16.81 -4.47 -26.55
C LEU A 130 -15.98 -5.75 -26.69
N THR A 131 -16.22 -6.75 -25.84
CA THR A 131 -15.56 -8.06 -25.98
C THR A 131 -15.97 -8.78 -27.27
N GLU A 132 -17.24 -8.68 -27.67
CA GLU A 132 -17.73 -9.33 -28.89
C GLU A 132 -17.25 -8.64 -30.18
N ALA A 133 -17.11 -7.30 -30.16
CA ALA A 133 -16.53 -6.54 -31.25
C ALA A 133 -15.02 -6.79 -31.43
N LEU A 134 -14.27 -6.96 -30.34
CA LEU A 134 -12.85 -7.31 -30.39
C LEU A 134 -12.64 -8.72 -30.96
N ALA A 135 -13.44 -9.71 -30.54
CA ALA A 135 -13.35 -11.07 -31.05
C ALA A 135 -13.59 -11.18 -32.57
N LYS A 136 -14.54 -10.41 -33.11
CA LYS A 136 -14.82 -10.37 -34.56
C LYS A 136 -13.72 -9.70 -35.37
N THR A 137 -13.01 -8.73 -34.78
CA THR A 137 -11.92 -8.01 -35.44
C THR A 137 -10.66 -8.89 -35.56
N THR A 138 -10.39 -9.76 -34.58
CA THR A 138 -9.24 -10.67 -34.60
C THR A 138 -9.37 -11.80 -35.62
N LEU A 139 -10.59 -12.21 -35.97
CA LEU A 139 -10.85 -13.31 -36.92
C LEU A 139 -10.85 -12.92 -38.40
N LEU A 140 -10.66 -11.63 -38.72
CA LEU A 140 -10.59 -11.12 -40.11
C LEU A 140 -9.16 -10.73 -40.52
N ALA A 141 -8.16 -11.05 -39.69
CA ALA A 141 -6.75 -10.71 -39.91
C ALA A 141 -5.85 -11.91 -40.26
N GLU A 142 -6.44 -13.06 -40.62
CA GLU A 142 -5.76 -14.20 -41.26
C GLU A 142 -6.16 -14.34 -42.73
#